data_AF-A0A849CCJ2-F1
#
_entry.id   AF-A0A849CCJ2-F1
#
_cell.length_a   1.000
_cell.length_b   1.000
_cell.length_c   1.000
_cell.angle_alpha   90.00
_cell.angle_beta   90.00
_cell.angle_gamma   90.00
#
_symmetry.space_group_name_H-M   'P 1'
#
loop_
_entity.id
_entity.type
_entity.pdbx_description
1 polymer ?
#
loop_
_entity_poly.entity_id
_entity_poly.type
_entity_poly.pdbx_seq_one_letter_code
_entity_poly.pdbx_strand_id
1 'polypeptide(L)' 'MSKENPLLAELEEPREILELLTPEESAQLLMLVRQAKQNQQRNLDLAIDKSLEVLPRLLRIPARKILFGK' A
#
# COMPACT_ATOMS: atom_id res chain seq x y z
N MET A 1 23.67 -10.17 -18.64
CA MET A 1 23.23 -10.36 -17.25
C MET A 1 22.34 -9.17 -16.91
N SER A 2 21.02 -9.32 -17.04
CA SER A 2 20.10 -8.23 -16.69
C SER A 2 20.10 -8.09 -15.19
N LYS A 3 20.66 -7.00 -14.68
CA LYS A 3 20.50 -6.59 -13.28
C LYS A 3 19.00 -6.42 -13.06
N GLU A 4 18.38 -7.37 -12.36
CA GLU A 4 16.93 -7.37 -12.11
C GLU A 4 16.55 -6.04 -11.46
N ASN A 5 15.62 -5.31 -12.08
CA ASN A 5 15.09 -4.07 -11.54
C ASN A 5 14.01 -4.44 -10.50
N PRO A 6 14.26 -4.27 -9.19
CA PRO A 6 13.32 -4.65 -8.13
C PRO A 6 11.98 -3.90 -8.16
N LEU A 7 11.88 -2.76 -8.87
CA LEU A 7 10.60 -2.06 -9.08
C LEU A 7 9.71 -2.74 -10.11
N LEU A 8 10.27 -3.37 -11.14
CA LEU A 8 9.48 -4.07 -12.16
C LEU A 8 8.65 -5.23 -11.54
N ALA A 9 9.12 -5.79 -10.43
CA ALA A 9 8.39 -6.82 -9.70
C ALA A 9 7.21 -6.27 -8.88
N GLU A 10 7.23 -4.97 -8.54
CA GLU A 10 6.23 -4.34 -7.67
C GLU A 10 5.25 -3.44 -8.44
N LEU A 11 5.71 -2.81 -9.52
CA LEU A 11 4.96 -1.96 -10.43
C LEU A 11 5.05 -2.58 -11.83
N GLU A 12 3.99 -3.27 -12.24
CA GLU A 12 3.94 -3.98 -13.53
C GLU A 12 4.11 -3.02 -14.73
N GLU A 13 3.80 -1.72 -14.55
CA GLU A 13 3.87 -0.65 -15.52
C GLU A 13 4.21 0.72 -14.88
N PRO A 14 4.79 1.68 -15.63
CA PRO A 14 5.23 1.59 -17.03
C PRO A 14 6.65 1.01 -17.17
N ARG A 15 6.77 -0.12 -17.86
CA ARG A 15 8.04 -0.86 -17.99
C ARG A 15 9.15 -0.08 -18.68
N GLU A 16 8.82 0.69 -19.70
CA GLU A 16 9.77 1.47 -20.49
C GLU A 16 10.55 2.48 -19.65
N ILE A 17 9.91 3.07 -18.64
CA ILE A 17 10.56 4.03 -17.73
C ILE A 17 11.36 3.29 -16.67
N LEU A 18 10.82 2.17 -16.18
CA LEU A 18 11.49 1.37 -15.15
C LEU A 18 12.77 0.75 -15.71
N GLU A 19 12.80 0.27 -16.95
CA GLU A 19 14.02 -0.29 -17.58
C GLU A 19 15.16 0.73 -17.75
N LEU A 20 14.87 2.03 -17.73
CA LEU A 20 15.86 3.10 -17.77
C LEU A 20 16.51 3.39 -16.41
N LEU A 21 15.93 2.88 -15.31
CA LEU A 21 16.45 3.09 -13.97
C LEU A 21 17.66 2.21 -13.68
N THR A 22 18.66 2.78 -13.03
CA THR A 22 19.72 1.99 -12.41
C THR A 22 19.14 1.15 -11.25
N PRO A 23 19.80 0.03 -10.88
CA PRO A 23 19.37 -0.76 -9.73
C PRO A 23 19.26 0.06 -8.44
N GLU A 24 20.17 1.02 -8.24
CA GLU A 24 20.20 1.88 -7.06
C GLU A 24 19.01 2.84 -7.02
N GLU A 25 18.70 3.52 -8.13
CA GLU A 25 17.52 4.39 -8.26
C GLU A 25 16.24 3.58 -8.08
N SER A 26 16.20 2.37 -8.64
CA SER A 26 15.03 1.53 -8.53
C SER A 26 14.77 1.06 -7.09
N ALA A 27 15.82 0.78 -6.32
CA ALA A 27 15.70 0.42 -4.91
C ALA A 27 15.19 1.60 -4.07
N GLN A 28 15.63 2.82 -4.37
CA GLN A 28 15.15 4.03 -3.70
C GLN A 28 13.66 4.29 -3.97
N LEU A 29 13.25 4.23 -5.22
CA LEU A 29 11.86 4.39 -5.61
C LEU A 29 10.98 3.26 -5.04
N LEU A 30 11.47 2.01 -4.98
CA LEU A 30 10.77 0.91 -4.33
C LEU A 30 10.51 1.17 -2.85
N MET A 31 11.49 1.71 -2.14
CA MET A 31 11.34 2.09 -0.73
C MET A 31 10.23 3.14 -0.56
N LEU A 32 10.21 4.17 -1.43
CA LEU A 32 9.17 5.20 -1.40
C LEU A 32 7.78 4.62 -1.68
N VAL A 33 7.66 3.71 -2.66
CA VAL A 33 6.40 3.03 -2.98
C VAL A 33 5.91 2.21 -1.80
N ARG A 34 6.79 1.43 -1.16
CA ARG A 34 6.43 0.63 0.02
C ARG A 34 5.96 1.50 1.17
N GLN A 35 6.66 2.61 1.43
CA GLN A 35 6.26 3.56 2.46
C GLN A 35 4.91 4.20 2.14
N ALA A 36 4.66 4.58 0.89
CA ALA A 36 3.38 5.11 0.45
C ALA A 36 2.24 4.09 0.63
N LYS A 37 2.44 2.82 0.24
CA LYS A 37 1.47 1.74 0.45
C LYS A 37 1.15 1.52 1.93
N GLN A 38 2.17 1.49 2.79
CA GLN A 38 1.99 1.37 4.24
C GLN A 38 1.20 2.56 4.82
N ASN A 39 1.53 3.78 4.40
CA ASN A 39 0.82 4.99 4.82
C ASN A 39 -0.64 4.98 4.35
N GLN A 40 -0.89 4.57 3.10
CA GLN A 40 -2.23 4.44 2.55
C GLN A 40 -3.06 3.44 3.34
N GLN A 41 -2.50 2.26 3.63
CA GLN A 41 -3.18 1.23 4.43
C GLN A 41 -3.53 1.76 5.82
N ARG A 42 -2.58 2.42 6.50
CA ARG A 42 -2.80 3.02 7.82
C ARG A 42 -3.89 4.09 7.79
N ASN A 43 -3.88 4.95 6.78
CA ASN A 43 -4.90 5.99 6.61
C ASN A 43 -6.28 5.38 6.36
N LEU A 44 -6.36 4.28 5.62
CA LEU A 44 -7.61 3.55 5.39
C LEU A 44 -8.12 2.91 6.68
N ASP A 45 -7.26 2.29 7.49
CA ASP A 45 -7.64 1.72 8.78
C ASP A 45 -8.16 2.79 9.74
N LEU A 46 -7.50 3.96 9.80
CA LEU A 46 -7.96 5.11 10.57
C LEU A 46 -9.30 5.67 10.09
N ALA A 47 -9.51 5.73 8.78
CA ALA A 47 -10.78 6.15 8.21
C ALA A 47 -11.92 5.18 8.55
N ILE A 48 -11.64 3.87 8.52
CA ILE A 48 -12.57 2.83 8.97
C ILE A 48 -12.89 3.02 10.44
N ASP A 49 -11.89 3.15 11.32
CA ASP A 49 -12.12 3.37 12.76
C ASP A 49 -13.01 4.58 13.00
N LYS A 50 -12.70 5.71 12.35
CA LYS A 50 -13.48 6.94 12.45
C LYS A 50 -14.93 6.75 11.98
N SER A 51 -15.15 6.01 10.88
CA SER A 51 -16.51 5.71 10.40
C SER A 51 -17.32 4.88 11.38
N LEU A 52 -16.67 4.04 12.20
CA LEU A 52 -17.31 3.17 13.17
C LEU A 52 -17.52 3.86 14.53
N GLU A 53 -16.97 5.06 14.75
CA GLU A 53 -17.12 5.78 16.02
C GLU A 53 -18.58 6.11 16.35
N VAL A 54 -19.41 6.30 15.32
CA VAL A 54 -20.86 6.52 15.45
C VAL A 54 -21.60 5.30 16.03
N LEU A 55 -20.99 4.11 15.96
CA LEU A 55 -21.59 2.88 16.48
C LEU A 55 -21.26 2.69 17.97
N PRO A 56 -22.17 2.08 18.74
CA PRO A 56 -21.87 1.60 20.09
C PRO A 56 -20.63 0.69 20.11
N ARG A 57 -19.79 0.82 21.14
CA ARG A 57 -18.49 0.12 21.22
C ARG A 57 -18.58 -1.39 20.98
N LEU A 58 -19.62 -2.03 21.50
CA LEU A 58 -19.86 -3.47 21.37
C LEU A 58 -20.08 -3.92 19.90
N LEU A 59 -20.56 -3.02 19.05
CA LEU A 59 -20.87 -3.32 17.64
C LEU A 59 -19.75 -2.97 16.67
N ARG A 60 -18.71 -2.25 17.10
CA ARG A 60 -17.66 -1.76 16.20
C ARG A 60 -16.86 -2.89 15.55
N ILE A 61 -16.49 -3.92 16.32
CA ILE A 61 -15.74 -5.08 15.82
C ILE A 61 -16.56 -5.89 14.80
N PRO A 62 -17.81 -6.32 15.10
CA PRO A 62 -18.61 -7.03 14.11
C PRO A 62 -18.95 -6.17 12.88
N ALA A 63 -19.20 -4.86 13.06
CA ALA A 63 -19.44 -3.95 11.95
C ALA A 63 -18.21 -3.78 11.04
N ARG A 64 -16.99 -3.70 11.61
CA ARG A 64 -15.74 -3.68 10.83
C ARG A 64 -15.64 -4.90 9.92
N LYS A 65 -15.88 -6.09 10.48
CA LYS A 65 -15.80 -7.35 9.75
C LYS A 65 -16.85 -7.45 8.63
N ILE A 66 -18.08 -7.02 8.89
CA ILE A 66 -19.17 -7.09 7.93
C ILE A 66 -19.00 -6.07 6.80
N LEU A 67 -18.66 -4.82 7.14
CA LEU A 67 -18.64 -3.72 6.17
C LEU A 67 -17.33 -3.64 5.36
N PHE A 68 -16.21 -4.07 5.95
CA PHE A 68 -14.88 -3.88 5.36
C PHE A 68 -14.07 -5.18 5.19
N GLY A 69 -14.61 -6.33 5.60
CA GLY A 69 -13.96 -7.64 5.42
C GLY A 69 -12.68 -7.85 6.22
N LYS A 70 -12.40 -7.00 7.22
CA LYS A 70 -11.23 -7.04 8.10
C LYS A 70 -11.60 -7.44 9.53
#